data_AF-A0A1B6FKJ8-F1
#
_entry.id   AF-A0A1B6FKJ8-F1
#
_cell.length_a   1.000
_cell.length_b   1.000
_cell.length_c   1.000
_cell.angle_alpha   90.00
_cell.angle_beta   90.00
_cell.angle_gamma   90.00
#
_symmetry.space_group_name_H-M   'P 1'
#
loop_
_entity.id
_entity.type
_entity.pdbx_description
1 polymer ?
#
loop_
_entity_poly.entity_id
_entity_poly.type
_entity_poly.pdbx_seq_one_letter_code
_entity_poly.pdbx_strand_id
1 'polypeptide(L)'
;STSWDQMFRQALVAAGTQHSRHVVHDVGEGTYTGQVFSDLFSDLVFLSNSCEGPNWTIQDLEELPVVEQIPILHRLDHSVHTVALWVESRARQLSNPWNMEQFFRVTQSDRTSRQELISD
;
A
#
# COMPACT_ATOMS: atom_id res chain seq x y z
N SER A 1 -17.84 -5.68 -8.06
CA SER A 1 -16.69 -5.35 -7.18
C SER A 1 -15.46 -5.28 -8.05
N THR A 2 -14.69 -4.20 -7.99
CA THR A 2 -13.42 -4.06 -8.73
C THR A 2 -12.30 -4.89 -8.08
N SER A 3 -11.19 -5.09 -8.80
CA SER A 3 -9.96 -5.72 -8.26
C SER A 3 -9.48 -4.98 -7.01
N TRP A 4 -9.39 -3.65 -7.10
CA TRP A 4 -9.05 -2.77 -5.98
C TRP A 4 -9.97 -2.99 -4.77
N ASP A 5 -11.29 -3.06 -4.94
CA ASP A 5 -12.22 -3.28 -3.81
C ASP A 5 -11.97 -4.60 -3.08
N GLN A 6 -11.48 -5.62 -3.79
CA GLN A 6 -11.18 -6.92 -3.20
C GLN A 6 -9.85 -6.89 -2.45
N MET A 7 -8.79 -6.40 -3.11
CA MET A 7 -7.45 -6.30 -2.54
C MET A 7 -7.39 -5.31 -1.37
N PHE A 8 -8.05 -4.16 -1.48
CA PHE A 8 -8.14 -3.19 -0.39
C PHE A 8 -8.88 -3.75 0.83
N ARG A 9 -9.95 -4.52 0.63
CA ARG A 9 -10.62 -5.21 1.74
C ARG A 9 -9.72 -6.28 2.38
N GLN A 10 -8.97 -7.03 1.59
CA GLN A 10 -8.00 -7.98 2.12
C GLN A 10 -6.92 -7.28 2.95
N ALA A 11 -6.41 -6.13 2.49
CA ALA A 11 -5.45 -5.32 3.22
C ALA A 11 -6.02 -4.80 4.55
N LEU A 12 -7.27 -4.32 4.56
CA LEU A 12 -7.96 -3.90 5.77
C LEU A 12 -8.18 -5.04 6.76
N VAL A 13 -8.54 -6.23 6.27
CA VAL A 13 -8.70 -7.42 7.12
C VAL A 13 -7.35 -7.83 7.71
N ALA A 14 -6.28 -7.89 6.89
CA ALA A 14 -4.93 -8.20 7.36
C ALA A 14 -4.48 -7.20 8.44
N ALA A 15 -4.62 -5.90 8.18
CA ALA A 15 -4.35 -4.83 9.13
C ALA A 15 -5.14 -5.00 10.42
N GLY A 16 -6.44 -5.28 10.33
CA GLY A 16 -7.33 -5.57 11.46
C GLY A 16 -6.85 -6.72 12.32
N THR A 17 -6.50 -7.85 11.70
CA THR A 17 -6.06 -9.08 12.39
C THR A 17 -4.70 -8.92 13.09
N GLN A 18 -3.83 -8.06 12.57
CA GLN A 18 -2.50 -7.81 13.16
C GLN A 18 -2.50 -6.79 14.30
N HIS A 19 -3.65 -6.27 14.74
CA HIS A 19 -3.74 -5.46 15.97
C HIS A 19 -3.56 -6.29 17.26
N SER A 20 -3.51 -7.62 17.17
CA SER A 20 -3.20 -8.47 18.33
C SER A 20 -1.73 -8.31 18.75
N ARG A 21 -1.48 -8.37 20.07
CA ARG A 21 -0.14 -8.34 20.66
C ARG A 21 0.69 -9.60 20.32
N HIS A 22 0.04 -10.70 19.94
CA HIS A 22 0.65 -12.02 19.82
C HIS A 22 0.60 -12.61 18.41
N VAL A 23 -0.21 -12.05 17.50
CA VAL A 23 -0.30 -12.53 16.13
C VAL A 23 0.75 -11.82 15.31
N VAL A 24 1.82 -12.56 14.99
CA VAL A 24 2.90 -12.12 14.12
C VAL A 24 2.89 -13.05 12.91
N HIS A 25 2.67 -12.46 11.74
CA HIS A 25 2.76 -13.16 10.46
C HIS A 25 3.79 -12.38 9.64
N ASP A 26 5.05 -12.74 9.82
CA ASP A 26 6.17 -12.13 9.11
C ASP A 26 6.33 -12.78 7.73
N VAL A 27 6.67 -11.96 6.74
CA VAL A 27 6.94 -12.39 5.36
C VAL A 27 8.22 -11.70 4.90
N GLY A 28 9.30 -12.47 4.74
CA GLY A 28 10.62 -11.92 4.42
C GLY A 28 11.08 -10.91 5.47
N GLU A 29 11.43 -9.70 5.03
CA GLU A 29 11.83 -8.59 5.89
C GLU A 29 10.65 -7.76 6.42
N GLY A 30 9.43 -8.01 5.95
CA GLY A 30 8.21 -7.27 6.32
C GLY A 30 7.17 -8.14 7.02
N THR A 31 5.92 -7.66 7.05
CA THR A 31 4.76 -8.39 7.55
C THR A 31 3.83 -8.82 6.42
N TYR A 32 2.96 -9.79 6.69
CA TYR A 32 1.89 -10.18 5.76
C TYR A 32 0.98 -8.99 5.40
N THR A 33 0.65 -8.11 6.34
CA THR A 33 -0.14 -6.90 6.03
C THR A 33 0.64 -5.98 5.09
N GLY A 34 1.93 -5.78 5.35
CA GLY A 34 2.81 -5.03 4.45
C GLY A 34 2.81 -5.59 3.03
N GLN A 35 2.92 -6.92 2.89
CA GLN A 35 2.86 -7.59 1.59
C GLN A 35 1.53 -7.35 0.87
N VAL A 36 0.40 -7.50 1.55
CA VAL A 36 -0.92 -7.31 0.90
C VAL A 36 -1.12 -5.85 0.46
N PHE A 37 -0.61 -4.88 1.22
CA PHE A 37 -0.58 -3.49 0.76
C PHE A 37 0.38 -3.29 -0.42
N SER A 38 1.55 -3.91 -0.41
CA SER A 38 2.51 -3.86 -1.52
C SER A 38 1.91 -4.40 -2.82
N ASP A 39 1.20 -5.53 -2.75
CA ASP A 39 0.51 -6.13 -3.89
C ASP A 39 -0.57 -5.17 -4.44
N LEU A 40 -1.34 -4.54 -3.56
CA LEU A 40 -2.32 -3.53 -3.94
C LEU A 40 -1.69 -2.31 -4.63
N PHE A 41 -0.55 -1.83 -4.12
CA PHE A 41 0.16 -0.72 -4.75
C PHE A 41 0.70 -1.11 -6.11
N SER A 42 1.26 -2.30 -6.25
CA SER A 42 1.77 -2.80 -7.53
C SER A 42 0.65 -2.89 -8.58
N ASP A 43 -0.53 -3.40 -8.21
CA ASP A 43 -1.70 -3.46 -9.11
C ASP A 43 -2.16 -2.05 -9.53
N LEU A 44 -2.21 -1.10 -8.59
CA LEU A 44 -2.63 0.26 -8.88
C LEU A 44 -1.62 1.05 -9.73
N VAL A 45 -0.32 0.88 -9.48
CA VAL A 45 0.75 1.49 -10.29
C VAL A 45 0.75 0.88 -11.68
N PHE A 46 0.63 -0.44 -11.79
CA PHE A 46 0.50 -1.12 -13.08
C PHE A 46 -0.72 -0.60 -13.85
N LEU A 47 -1.88 -0.47 -13.20
CA LEU A 47 -3.09 0.06 -13.81
C LEU A 47 -2.90 1.53 -14.25
N SER A 48 -2.30 2.37 -13.41
CA SER A 48 -1.96 3.76 -13.73
C SER A 48 -1.07 3.85 -14.97
N ASN A 49 0.03 3.09 -14.99
CA ASN A 49 0.97 3.07 -16.10
C ASN A 49 0.38 2.43 -17.37
N SER A 50 -0.57 1.50 -17.23
CA SER A 50 -1.29 0.92 -18.37
C SER A 50 -2.24 1.91 -19.04
N CYS A 51 -2.74 2.90 -18.27
CA CYS A 51 -3.42 4.03 -18.85
C CYS A 51 -2.44 4.87 -19.67
N GLU A 52 -1.15 4.93 -19.35
CA GLU A 52 -0.19 5.87 -19.93
C GLU A 52 0.46 5.50 -21.28
N GLY A 53 0.17 4.33 -21.88
CA GLY A 53 0.65 3.95 -23.22
C GLY A 53 2.19 3.93 -23.43
N PRO A 54 2.75 3.02 -24.24
CA PRO A 54 4.22 2.90 -24.34
C PRO A 54 4.95 4.07 -25.01
N ASN A 55 4.25 5.04 -25.61
CA ASN A 55 4.82 6.12 -26.44
C ASN A 55 4.14 7.49 -26.21
N TRP A 56 3.53 7.73 -25.05
CA TRP A 56 2.85 9.00 -24.82
C TRP A 56 3.82 10.16 -24.64
N THR A 57 3.51 11.26 -25.34
CA THR A 57 4.12 12.56 -25.13
C THR A 57 3.37 13.31 -24.01
N ILE A 58 3.95 14.38 -23.47
CA ILE A 58 3.25 15.24 -22.49
C ILE A 58 1.92 15.76 -23.04
N GLN A 59 1.81 15.93 -24.36
CA GLN A 59 0.58 16.33 -25.05
C GLN A 59 -0.52 15.25 -24.94
N ASP A 60 -0.16 13.98 -25.09
CA ASP A 60 -1.09 12.84 -24.97
C ASP A 60 -1.60 12.69 -23.53
N LEU A 61 -0.76 13.06 -22.54
CA LEU A 61 -1.11 13.12 -21.13
C LEU A 61 -2.14 14.22 -20.80
N GLU A 62 -2.05 15.37 -21.47
CA GLU A 62 -2.99 16.49 -21.30
C GLU A 62 -4.36 16.23 -21.95
N GLU A 63 -4.42 15.35 -22.95
CA GLU A 63 -5.63 15.02 -23.72
C GLU A 63 -6.38 13.78 -23.20
N LEU A 64 -5.85 13.10 -22.18
CA LEU A 64 -6.52 11.96 -21.56
C LEU A 64 -7.90 12.33 -21.00
N PRO A 65 -8.88 11.42 -21.10
CA PRO A 65 -10.11 11.55 -20.34
C PRO A 65 -9.80 11.50 -18.84
N VAL A 66 -9.77 12.68 -18.22
CA VAL A 66 -9.63 12.90 -16.76
C VAL A 66 -10.57 12.01 -15.93
N VAL A 67 -11.67 11.57 -16.55
CA VAL A 67 -12.73 10.73 -15.96
C VAL A 67 -12.23 9.36 -15.48
N GLU A 68 -11.19 8.76 -16.11
CA GLU A 68 -10.67 7.44 -15.72
C GLU A 68 -9.39 7.49 -14.86
N GLN A 69 -8.60 8.57 -14.97
CA GLN A 69 -7.39 8.77 -14.18
C GLN A 69 -7.67 9.20 -12.74
N ILE A 70 -8.63 10.11 -12.52
CA ILE A 70 -8.98 10.58 -11.17
C ILE A 70 -9.32 9.41 -10.23
N PRO A 71 -10.14 8.42 -10.63
CA PRO A 71 -10.43 7.26 -9.78
C PRO A 71 -9.21 6.43 -9.39
N ILE A 72 -8.23 6.24 -10.28
CA ILE A 72 -7.03 5.44 -9.98
C ILE A 72 -6.12 6.20 -9.01
N LEU A 73 -5.88 7.48 -9.26
CA LEU A 73 -5.11 8.35 -8.36
C LEU A 73 -5.76 8.46 -6.98
N HIS A 74 -7.08 8.57 -6.92
CA HIS A 74 -7.81 8.61 -5.66
C HIS A 74 -7.72 7.28 -4.90
N ARG A 75 -7.76 6.14 -5.61
CA ARG A 75 -7.54 4.82 -5.00
C ARG A 75 -6.12 4.66 -4.48
N LEU A 76 -5.12 5.17 -5.19
CA LEU A 76 -3.73 5.21 -4.74
C LEU A 76 -3.60 6.04 -3.46
N ASP A 77 -4.12 7.28 -3.46
CA ASP A 77 -4.11 8.17 -2.30
C ASP A 77 -4.76 7.51 -1.08
N HIS A 78 -5.95 6.93 -1.24
CA HIS A 78 -6.64 6.20 -0.18
C HIS A 78 -5.84 5.01 0.35
N SER A 79 -5.21 4.24 -0.53
CA SER A 79 -4.43 3.06 -0.15
C SER A 79 -3.16 3.47 0.62
N VAL A 80 -2.47 4.51 0.16
CA VAL A 80 -1.27 5.09 0.79
C VAL A 80 -1.61 5.67 2.16
N HIS A 81 -2.68 6.45 2.24
CA HIS A 81 -3.13 7.04 3.50
C HIS A 81 -3.48 5.96 4.53
N THR A 82 -4.21 4.92 4.09
CA THR A 82 -4.64 3.82 4.97
C THR A 82 -3.46 3.03 5.52
N VAL A 83 -2.47 2.66 4.69
CA VAL A 83 -1.28 1.94 5.20
C VAL A 83 -0.47 2.81 6.15
N ALA A 84 -0.37 4.12 5.89
CA ALA A 84 0.35 5.04 6.78
C ALA A 84 -0.30 5.11 8.18
N LEU A 85 -1.63 5.22 8.24
CA LEU A 85 -2.38 5.16 9.51
C LEU A 85 -2.20 3.82 10.22
N TRP A 86 -2.21 2.72 9.47
CA TRP A 86 -1.97 1.40 10.04
C TRP A 86 -0.56 1.28 10.64
N VAL A 87 0.48 1.69 9.91
CA VAL A 87 1.87 1.70 10.40
C VAL A 87 1.98 2.54 11.67
N GLU A 88 1.41 3.73 11.70
CA GLU A 88 1.46 4.61 12.88
C GLU A 88 0.77 3.97 14.09
N SER A 89 -0.45 3.46 13.89
CA SER A 89 -1.22 2.74 14.92
C SER A 89 -0.44 1.55 15.46
N ARG A 90 0.13 0.74 14.56
CA ARG A 90 0.86 -0.47 14.93
C ARG A 90 2.18 -0.16 15.62
N ALA A 91 2.92 0.83 15.15
CA ALA A 91 4.14 1.33 15.80
C ALA A 91 3.86 1.74 17.25
N ARG A 92 2.75 2.44 17.49
CA ARG A 92 2.32 2.84 18.85
C ARG A 92 1.96 1.64 19.74
N GLN A 93 1.37 0.59 19.16
CA GLN A 93 1.05 -0.64 19.91
C GLN A 93 2.30 -1.45 20.26
N LEU A 94 3.31 -1.43 19.40
CA LEU A 94 4.56 -2.19 19.56
C LEU A 94 5.58 -1.48 20.45
N SER A 95 5.54 -0.14 20.54
CA SER A 95 6.42 0.63 21.42
C SER A 95 6.11 0.40 22.91
N ASN A 96 4.83 0.29 23.28
CA ASN A 96 4.41 0.03 24.67
C ASN A 96 5.00 -1.26 25.28
N PRO A 97 4.97 -2.43 24.62
CA PRO A 97 5.67 -3.64 25.08
C PRO A 97 7.18 -3.65 24.79
N TRP A 98 7.75 -2.62 24.17
CA TRP A 98 9.13 -2.60 23.69
C TRP A 98 9.45 -3.72 22.69
N ASN A 99 8.49 -4.08 21.83
CA ASN A 99 8.74 -5.04 20.75
C ASN A 99 9.41 -4.35 19.56
N MET A 100 10.70 -4.00 19.73
CA MET A 100 11.44 -3.17 18.78
C MET A 100 11.72 -3.88 17.45
N GLU A 101 11.86 -5.21 17.46
CA GLU A 101 12.02 -6.00 16.23
C GLU A 101 10.82 -5.83 15.29
N GLN A 102 9.61 -6.06 15.80
CA GLN A 102 8.38 -5.86 15.04
C GLN A 102 8.14 -4.39 14.74
N PHE A 103 8.52 -3.49 15.65
CA PHE A 103 8.42 -2.04 15.41
C PHE A 103 9.23 -1.62 14.18
N PHE A 104 10.50 -2.05 14.08
CA PHE A 104 11.34 -1.69 12.93
C PHE A 104 10.89 -2.39 11.66
N ARG A 105 10.43 -3.65 11.74
CA ARG A 105 9.83 -4.36 10.61
C ARG A 105 8.66 -3.58 10.00
N VAL A 106 7.71 -3.13 10.82
CA VAL A 106 6.54 -2.36 10.36
C VAL A 106 6.93 -0.94 9.90
N THR A 107 7.83 -0.27 10.62
CA THR A 107 8.16 1.14 10.32
C THR A 107 9.20 1.33 9.23
N GLN A 108 10.03 0.33 8.94
CA GLN A 108 11.08 0.40 7.93
C GLN A 108 10.76 -0.52 6.76
N SER A 109 10.50 -1.80 6.97
CA SER A 109 10.29 -2.75 5.87
C SER A 109 8.95 -2.53 5.18
N ASP A 110 7.84 -2.52 5.93
CA ASP A 110 6.50 -2.33 5.34
C ASP A 110 6.31 -0.90 4.77
N ARG A 111 7.09 0.07 5.25
CA ARG A 111 7.13 1.44 4.69
C ARG A 111 8.00 1.57 3.44
N THR A 112 9.07 0.78 3.32
CA THR A 112 9.99 0.85 2.17
C THR A 112 9.38 0.21 0.94
N SER A 113 8.62 -0.88 1.09
CA SER A 113 7.85 -1.50 0.00
C SER A 113 6.86 -0.53 -0.68
N ARG A 114 6.45 0.55 0.01
CA ARG A 114 5.64 1.64 -0.56
C ARG A 114 6.47 2.64 -1.38
N GLN A 115 7.73 2.87 -1.03
CA GLN A 115 8.56 3.94 -1.61
C GLN A 115 9.25 3.50 -2.91
N GLU A 116 9.65 2.23 -3.00
CA GLU A 116 10.31 1.68 -4.19
C GLU A 116 9.36 1.65 -5.41
N LEU A 117 8.07 1.36 -5.21
CA LEU A 117 7.06 1.35 -6.27
C LEU A 117 6.70 2.73 -6.84
N ILE A 118 7.13 3.83 -6.21
CA ILE A 118 6.86 5.22 -6.66
C ILE A 118 8.11 5.83 -7.34
N SER A 119 9.26 5.15 -7.25
CA SER A 119 10.54 5.68 -7.75
C SER A 119 10.94 5.14 -9.13
N ASP A 120 10.18 4.20 -9.68
CA ASP A 120 10.28 3.65 -11.04
C ASP A 120 9.13 4.17 -11.91
#